data_AF-A0A9Q1DMQ1-F1
#
_entry.id   AF-A0A9Q1DMQ1-F1
#
_cell.length_a   1.000
_cell.length_b   1.000
_cell.length_c   1.000
_cell.angle_alpha   90.00
_cell.angle_beta   90.00
_cell.angle_gamma   90.00
#
_symmetry.space_group_name_H-M   'P 1'
#
loop_
_entity.id
_entity.type
_entity.pdbx_description
1 polymer ?
#
loop_
_entity_poly.entity_id
_entity_poly.type
_entity_poly.pdbx_seq_one_letter_code
_entity_poly.pdbx_strand_id
1 'polypeptide(L)'
;MSAISLSQWGSVSRVVERHWNACVWASGSFLAKPSRRRGWNLQTGAVGRVTGLLDAPFNALSPPEALRWSGRPGWRHYHGDRARPPGEGHVPAGRLRKCRAIADPKTCCDYALHVGVTWWGPKVRAEMETLVRERGVNSFQMFMAYKDLQMLRDCELYQAFQTCKDIGAVARVLAENGELVAEECQDLSLLSCLLPPPPPRKQLEAEATHRAITIANRAHCPVYLVNVSSMAAGDVVSSAKMLGKVVHAETTTAHSVLNGLHYYHQDWAHAAAYVTVPPLRLDPNTPNYLMSLLGNDTLNVVSSDHRPFTTKQKAMGKEDFTKIPHGVAGIQDRMSVIWERGVVGGKMDENRFVAVTSSNAAKIYNLYPRKGRIIPGADADLVVWDPDATRTISVTTQLQGGDFNLYENLRCHGVPLVTVSRGRVVCENGVFMCAEGSGKFYPLRTFPDFLYKKMVQREKCQALKAVERAPYVGDVAMVHNSGKKEAGPADGDTPTRPCTRHGGMRDLHESSFSLSGTQVDDHIPKRSSARILAPPGGRSSGIW
;
A
#
# COMPACT_ATOMS: atom_id res chain seq x y z
N MET A 1 68.34 -29.99 8.58
CA MET A 1 69.42 -29.14 9.13
C MET A 1 68.78 -27.78 9.32
N SER A 2 68.43 -27.25 10.50
CA SER A 2 68.88 -27.39 11.89
C SER A 2 67.69 -26.89 12.76
N ALA A 3 67.05 -27.70 13.61
CA ALA A 3 67.35 -27.98 15.02
C ALA A 3 66.78 -26.97 16.06
N ILE A 4 65.80 -27.46 16.85
CA ILE A 4 65.64 -27.33 18.34
C ILE A 4 65.14 -25.94 18.87
N SER A 5 64.21 -25.77 19.84
CA SER A 5 63.87 -26.53 21.05
C SER A 5 62.38 -26.51 21.48
N LEU A 6 62.10 -27.43 22.41
CA LEU A 6 60.88 -27.77 23.13
C LEU A 6 60.53 -26.88 24.34
N SER A 7 59.28 -27.09 24.80
CA SER A 7 58.77 -27.16 26.19
C SER A 7 58.12 -25.92 26.82
N GLN A 8 56.82 -26.02 27.14
CA GLN A 8 56.37 -26.35 28.50
C GLN A 8 54.86 -26.70 28.52
N TRP A 9 54.50 -27.60 29.44
CA TRP A 9 53.20 -28.24 29.64
C TRP A 9 52.65 -27.90 31.04
N GLY A 10 51.33 -27.99 31.22
CA GLY A 10 50.63 -28.17 32.50
C GLY A 10 49.98 -26.90 33.08
N SER A 11 48.86 -26.92 33.83
CA SER A 11 47.74 -27.83 34.14
C SER A 11 46.78 -27.02 35.07
N VAL A 12 45.63 -27.60 35.47
CA VAL A 12 44.73 -27.18 36.60
C VAL A 12 43.65 -26.11 36.25
N SER A 13 42.34 -26.16 36.55
CA SER A 13 41.38 -27.13 37.16
C SER A 13 39.92 -26.68 36.89
N ARG A 14 38.96 -27.55 37.19
CA ARG A 14 37.49 -27.43 37.01
C ARG A 14 36.76 -26.59 38.10
N VAL A 15 35.48 -26.28 37.78
CA VAL A 15 34.25 -26.11 38.62
C VAL A 15 33.77 -24.66 38.84
N VAL A 16 32.57 -24.32 38.31
CA VAL A 16 31.32 -23.93 39.02
C VAL A 16 30.24 -23.55 37.99
N GLU A 17 29.01 -23.99 38.26
CA GLU A 17 27.78 -23.88 37.48
C GLU A 17 26.90 -22.70 38.01
N ARG A 18 26.05 -22.13 37.14
CA ARG A 18 24.74 -21.43 37.35
C ARG A 18 24.62 -19.88 37.22
N HIS A 19 23.84 -19.51 36.18
CA HIS A 19 22.75 -18.49 36.08
C HIS A 19 23.03 -17.00 36.37
N TRP A 20 22.92 -16.13 35.34
CA TRP A 20 21.79 -15.16 35.16
C TRP A 20 21.86 -14.39 33.82
N ASN A 21 20.79 -13.64 33.54
CA ASN A 21 20.36 -12.96 32.31
C ASN A 21 21.09 -11.64 31.98
N ALA A 22 20.85 -11.20 30.73
CA ALA A 22 20.67 -9.81 30.26
C ALA A 22 21.82 -9.09 29.49
N CYS A 23 21.53 -8.84 28.21
CA CYS A 23 21.79 -7.64 27.40
C CYS A 23 23.23 -7.11 27.09
N VAL A 24 23.44 -6.92 25.77
CA VAL A 24 24.22 -5.87 25.07
C VAL A 24 25.62 -6.21 24.51
N TRP A 25 25.64 -6.32 23.17
CA TRP A 25 26.63 -5.92 22.14
C TRP A 25 28.14 -6.25 22.24
N ALA A 26 28.64 -6.83 21.13
CA ALA A 26 29.74 -6.34 20.28
C ALA A 26 30.82 -7.37 19.92
N SER A 27 31.16 -7.41 18.62
CA SER A 27 32.48 -7.64 18.01
C SER A 27 33.23 -8.98 18.22
N GLY A 28 33.21 -9.79 17.14
CA GLY A 28 34.40 -10.29 16.41
C GLY A 28 35.43 -11.20 17.11
N SER A 29 35.60 -12.41 16.58
CA SER A 29 36.91 -13.05 16.25
C SER A 29 36.70 -14.53 15.91
N PHE A 30 37.06 -14.98 14.70
CA PHE A 30 37.46 -16.37 14.49
C PHE A 30 38.64 -16.44 13.51
N LEU A 31 39.76 -16.93 14.05
CA LEU A 31 41.00 -17.30 13.37
C LEU A 31 40.75 -18.39 12.31
N ALA A 32 41.40 -18.29 11.15
CA ALA A 32 41.50 -19.41 10.21
C ALA A 32 42.96 -19.58 9.72
N LYS A 33 43.55 -20.74 10.06
CA LYS A 33 44.72 -21.32 9.37
C LYS A 33 44.25 -22.06 8.10
N PRO A 34 45.11 -22.24 7.08
CA PRO A 34 44.68 -22.61 5.74
C PRO A 34 44.49 -24.13 5.59
N SER A 35 43.40 -24.56 4.96
CA SER A 35 43.35 -25.89 4.35
C SER A 35 42.75 -25.81 2.94
N ARG A 36 43.48 -26.40 2.00
CA ARG A 36 43.17 -26.45 0.57
C ARG A 36 42.02 -27.42 0.30
N ARG A 37 40.85 -26.91 -0.06
CA ARG A 37 39.87 -27.59 -0.93
C ARG A 37 39.18 -26.53 -1.79
N ARG A 38 39.10 -26.78 -3.11
CA ARG A 38 38.42 -25.90 -4.08
C ARG A 38 36.91 -25.93 -3.81
N GLY A 39 36.46 -25.14 -2.85
CA GLY A 39 35.09 -24.67 -2.72
C GLY A 39 35.01 -23.25 -3.26
N TRP A 40 33.92 -22.91 -3.95
CA TRP A 40 33.62 -21.54 -4.32
C TRP A 40 33.32 -20.76 -3.03
N ASN A 41 34.37 -20.23 -2.41
CA ASN A 41 34.24 -19.32 -1.27
C ASN A 41 33.95 -17.93 -1.83
N LEU A 42 32.76 -17.39 -1.57
CA LEU A 42 32.58 -15.94 -1.63
C LEU A 42 33.52 -15.34 -0.57
N GLN A 43 34.68 -14.85 -1.01
CA GLN A 43 35.56 -14.07 -0.16
C GLN A 43 34.94 -12.70 0.06
N THR A 44 34.25 -12.54 1.18
CA THR A 44 33.92 -11.22 1.74
C THR A 44 35.14 -10.54 2.37
N GLY A 45 36.30 -11.21 2.40
CA GLY A 45 37.53 -10.76 3.03
C GLY A 45 38.61 -10.35 2.03
N ALA A 46 38.51 -9.14 1.48
CA ALA A 46 39.64 -8.41 0.90
C ALA A 46 39.40 -6.89 0.72
N VAL A 47 38.22 -6.38 1.10
CA VAL A 47 37.94 -4.94 1.16
C VAL A 47 37.66 -4.62 2.62
N GLY A 48 38.64 -4.05 3.32
CA GLY A 48 38.47 -3.65 4.71
C GLY A 48 37.52 -2.46 4.79
N ARG A 49 36.21 -2.72 4.91
CA ARG A 49 35.12 -1.84 5.39
C ARG A 49 33.77 -2.57 5.20
N VAL A 50 32.78 -2.25 6.03
CA VAL A 50 31.59 -3.07 6.32
C VAL A 50 30.82 -3.49 5.07
N THR A 51 30.95 -4.76 4.65
CA THR A 51 30.04 -5.41 3.68
C THR A 51 28.92 -6.10 4.46
N GLY A 52 27.68 -5.66 4.25
CA GLY A 52 26.50 -6.20 4.95
C GLY A 52 25.77 -7.22 4.10
N LEU A 53 25.35 -8.34 4.70
CA LEU A 53 24.40 -9.26 4.08
C LEU A 53 22.98 -8.74 4.38
N LEU A 54 22.22 -8.39 3.34
CA LEU A 54 20.84 -7.94 3.44
C LEU A 54 19.90 -9.01 2.88
N ASP A 55 18.71 -9.12 3.46
CA ASP A 55 17.67 -9.98 2.89
C ASP A 55 17.11 -9.33 1.62
N ALA A 56 17.12 -10.08 0.52
CA ALA A 56 16.63 -9.56 -0.75
C ALA A 56 15.12 -9.30 -0.67
N PRO A 57 14.65 -8.07 -0.97
CA PRO A 57 13.24 -7.80 -1.07
C PRO A 57 12.49 -8.81 -1.94
N PHE A 58 11.21 -9.05 -1.62
CA PHE A 58 10.28 -9.89 -2.39
C PHE A 58 10.05 -9.41 -3.86
N ASN A 59 10.77 -8.36 -4.28
CA ASN A 59 10.83 -7.75 -5.60
C ASN A 59 12.24 -7.34 -6.07
N ALA A 60 13.30 -7.62 -5.31
CA ALA A 60 14.68 -7.27 -5.69
C ALA A 60 15.38 -8.36 -6.51
N LEU A 61 14.76 -9.52 -6.68
CA LEU A 61 15.44 -10.67 -7.24
C LEU A 61 15.21 -10.85 -8.75
N SER A 62 14.91 -9.81 -9.51
CA SER A 62 15.06 -9.88 -10.98
C SER A 62 16.30 -9.09 -11.42
N PRO A 63 17.46 -9.75 -11.59
CA PRO A 63 18.65 -9.09 -12.12
C PRO A 63 18.67 -9.03 -13.68
N PRO A 64 19.68 -8.40 -14.29
CA PRO A 64 19.63 -7.52 -15.48
C PRO A 64 18.86 -7.91 -16.75
N GLU A 65 18.91 -9.15 -17.25
CA GLU A 65 18.21 -9.50 -18.50
C GLU A 65 16.77 -9.95 -18.23
N ALA A 66 16.49 -10.43 -17.01
CA ALA A 66 15.13 -10.65 -16.56
C ALA A 66 14.33 -9.35 -16.62
N LEU A 67 14.96 -8.18 -16.52
CA LEU A 67 14.32 -6.86 -16.50
C LEU A 67 13.93 -6.34 -17.89
N ARG A 68 14.67 -6.73 -18.95
CA ARG A 68 14.28 -6.52 -20.35
C ARG A 68 12.97 -7.22 -20.69
N TRP A 69 12.75 -8.35 -20.01
CA TRP A 69 11.54 -9.18 -20.14
C TRP A 69 10.54 -8.98 -18.99
N SER A 70 10.95 -8.42 -17.84
CA SER A 70 10.09 -8.12 -16.68
C SER A 70 9.21 -6.89 -16.88
N GLY A 71 9.24 -6.27 -18.07
CA GLY A 71 8.07 -5.56 -18.59
C GLY A 71 6.78 -6.42 -18.52
N ARG A 72 6.91 -7.74 -18.29
CA ARG A 72 5.85 -8.71 -18.00
C ARG A 72 6.45 -9.92 -17.20
N PRO A 73 6.00 -10.39 -16.00
CA PRO A 73 5.16 -9.89 -14.90
C PRO A 73 5.82 -10.15 -13.51
N GLY A 74 6.58 -9.20 -12.94
CA GLY A 74 6.91 -9.21 -11.50
C GLY A 74 5.88 -8.35 -10.77
N TRP A 75 4.99 -8.96 -9.98
CA TRP A 75 3.84 -8.30 -9.32
C TRP A 75 3.00 -7.42 -10.25
N ARG A 76 2.28 -8.03 -11.20
CA ARG A 76 1.19 -7.32 -11.87
C ARG A 76 -0.07 -7.32 -11.02
N HIS A 77 -0.61 -6.13 -10.77
CA HIS A 77 -2.03 -5.93 -11.03
C HIS A 77 -2.21 -5.91 -12.54
N TYR A 78 -2.85 -6.93 -13.10
CA TYR A 78 -3.16 -6.96 -14.53
C TYR A 78 -4.34 -6.02 -14.79
N HIS A 79 -4.04 -4.78 -15.14
CA HIS A 79 -4.96 -3.80 -15.73
C HIS A 79 -4.77 -3.86 -17.25
N GLY A 80 -5.68 -4.52 -17.97
CA GLY A 80 -5.54 -4.62 -19.41
C GLY A 80 -6.29 -5.78 -20.02
N ASP A 81 -7.61 -5.73 -19.97
CA ASP A 81 -8.44 -6.05 -21.13
C ASP A 81 -9.55 -4.98 -21.14
N ARG A 82 -9.92 -4.49 -22.33
CA ARG A 82 -10.94 -3.44 -22.56
C ARG A 82 -12.10 -3.56 -21.58
N ALA A 83 -12.55 -2.43 -21.04
CA ALA A 83 -13.79 -2.32 -20.29
C ALA A 83 -14.92 -3.01 -21.08
N ARG A 84 -15.41 -4.13 -20.55
CA ARG A 84 -16.72 -4.65 -20.91
C ARG A 84 -17.76 -3.99 -20.00
N PRO A 85 -19.02 -3.89 -20.45
CA PRO A 85 -20.08 -3.27 -19.66
C PRO A 85 -20.19 -3.88 -18.25
N PRO A 86 -20.72 -3.13 -17.27
CA PRO A 86 -20.93 -3.59 -15.90
C PRO A 86 -21.72 -4.91 -15.90
N GLY A 87 -21.10 -6.00 -15.43
CA GLY A 87 -21.70 -7.34 -15.41
C GLY A 87 -20.88 -8.45 -16.08
N GLU A 88 -19.92 -8.12 -16.96
CA GLU A 88 -19.05 -9.09 -17.64
C GLU A 88 -17.54 -8.89 -17.34
N GLY A 89 -17.19 -8.55 -16.10
CA GLY A 89 -15.78 -8.48 -15.70
C GLY A 89 -15.11 -9.86 -15.78
N HIS A 90 -13.88 -9.93 -16.31
CA HIS A 90 -13.08 -11.16 -16.24
C HIS A 90 -12.98 -11.64 -14.79
N VAL A 91 -13.49 -12.84 -14.56
CA VAL A 91 -13.42 -13.72 -13.37
C VAL A 91 -12.01 -13.64 -12.72
N PRO A 92 -11.88 -13.19 -11.45
CA PRO A 92 -10.64 -13.23 -10.67
C PRO A 92 -9.77 -14.50 -10.86
N ALA A 93 -10.39 -15.68 -10.84
CA ALA A 93 -9.66 -16.95 -11.03
C ALA A 93 -9.03 -17.10 -12.43
N GLY A 94 -9.71 -16.63 -13.48
CA GLY A 94 -9.19 -16.64 -14.85
C GLY A 94 -7.97 -15.72 -15.02
N ARG A 95 -7.98 -14.56 -14.37
CA ARG A 95 -6.84 -13.62 -14.40
C ARG A 95 -5.60 -14.20 -13.75
N LEU A 96 -5.75 -14.88 -12.61
CA LEU A 96 -4.62 -15.53 -11.94
C LEU A 96 -3.95 -16.56 -12.85
N ARG A 97 -4.72 -17.43 -13.51
CA ARG A 97 -4.20 -18.45 -14.43
C ARG A 97 -3.41 -17.83 -15.58
N LYS A 98 -3.97 -16.78 -16.22
CA LYS A 98 -3.29 -16.04 -17.31
C LYS A 98 -1.99 -15.40 -16.82
N CYS A 99 -1.97 -14.82 -15.62
CA CYS A 99 -0.75 -14.23 -15.05
C CYS A 99 0.32 -15.28 -14.77
N ARG A 100 -0.06 -16.41 -14.14
CA ARG A 100 0.83 -17.54 -13.86
C ARG A 100 1.45 -18.12 -15.13
N ALA A 101 0.64 -18.34 -16.18
CA ALA A 101 1.12 -18.85 -17.46
C ALA A 101 2.18 -17.94 -18.14
N ILE A 102 2.14 -16.62 -17.87
CA ILE A 102 3.15 -15.68 -18.38
C ILE A 102 4.37 -15.62 -17.45
N ALA A 103 4.17 -15.68 -16.12
CA ALA A 103 5.22 -15.51 -15.12
C ALA A 103 6.08 -16.76 -14.91
N ASP A 104 5.46 -17.94 -14.77
CA ASP A 104 6.14 -19.19 -14.44
C ASP A 104 7.33 -19.52 -15.37
N PRO A 105 7.23 -19.37 -16.71
CA PRO A 105 8.36 -19.66 -17.60
C PRO A 105 9.41 -18.55 -17.67
N LYS A 106 9.16 -17.36 -17.11
CA LYS A 106 10.01 -16.16 -17.34
C LYS A 106 10.70 -15.62 -16.09
N THR A 107 10.07 -15.76 -14.93
CA THR A 107 10.59 -15.15 -13.69
C THR A 107 11.95 -15.72 -13.31
N CYS A 108 12.89 -14.84 -12.99
CA CYS A 108 14.23 -15.23 -12.52
C CYS A 108 14.33 -15.30 -10.99
N CYS A 109 13.25 -14.94 -10.30
CA CYS A 109 13.10 -15.10 -8.86
C CYS A 109 11.72 -15.50 -8.43
N ASP A 110 11.67 -15.88 -7.16
CA ASP A 110 10.45 -16.15 -6.45
C ASP A 110 9.48 -14.96 -6.54
N TYR A 111 8.20 -15.28 -6.72
CA TYR A 111 7.16 -14.27 -6.88
C TYR A 111 5.83 -14.76 -6.29
N ALA A 112 4.93 -13.82 -6.00
CA ALA A 112 3.55 -14.10 -5.63
C ALA A 112 2.63 -13.08 -6.33
N LEU A 113 1.32 -13.23 -6.17
CA LEU A 113 0.34 -12.43 -6.89
C LEU A 113 -0.76 -11.92 -5.96
N HIS A 114 -1.05 -10.62 -6.05
CA HIS A 114 -2.28 -10.02 -5.57
C HIS A 114 -3.35 -10.11 -6.66
N VAL A 115 -4.62 -10.23 -6.28
CA VAL A 115 -5.73 -10.28 -7.25
C VAL A 115 -6.61 -9.04 -7.12
N GLY A 116 -6.86 -8.34 -8.24
CA GLY A 116 -7.72 -7.16 -8.26
C GLY A 116 -9.21 -7.52 -8.15
N VAL A 117 -9.92 -6.83 -7.25
CA VAL A 117 -11.38 -6.87 -7.10
C VAL A 117 -11.91 -5.55 -7.65
N THR A 118 -12.41 -5.58 -8.89
CA THR A 118 -12.81 -4.39 -9.66
C THR A 118 -14.32 -4.25 -9.83
N TRP A 119 -15.08 -5.16 -9.23
CA TRP A 119 -16.53 -5.16 -9.12
C TRP A 119 -16.90 -6.11 -7.96
N TRP A 120 -18.15 -6.06 -7.51
CA TRP A 120 -18.57 -6.86 -6.36
C TRP A 120 -19.88 -7.61 -6.60
N GLY A 121 -19.97 -8.82 -6.03
CA GLY A 121 -21.15 -9.67 -6.07
C GLY A 121 -20.89 -11.08 -5.51
N PRO A 122 -21.93 -11.93 -5.34
CA PRO A 122 -21.79 -13.26 -4.76
C PRO A 122 -20.75 -14.15 -5.45
N LYS A 123 -20.65 -14.03 -6.78
CA LYS A 123 -19.67 -14.76 -7.59
C LYS A 123 -18.22 -14.37 -7.22
N VAL A 124 -17.95 -13.08 -7.08
CA VAL A 124 -16.62 -12.58 -6.69
C VAL A 124 -16.23 -13.09 -5.31
N ARG A 125 -17.16 -13.08 -4.35
CA ARG A 125 -16.95 -13.66 -3.02
C ARG A 125 -16.54 -15.13 -3.09
N ALA A 126 -17.29 -15.96 -3.81
CA ALA A 126 -16.98 -17.39 -3.95
C ALA A 126 -15.63 -17.65 -4.63
N GLU A 127 -15.27 -16.81 -5.62
CA GLU A 127 -13.97 -16.88 -6.28
C GLU A 127 -12.82 -16.47 -5.36
N MET A 128 -13.00 -15.44 -4.53
CA MET A 128 -12.00 -15.06 -3.52
C MET A 128 -11.72 -16.21 -2.55
N GLU A 129 -12.76 -16.90 -2.09
CA GLU A 129 -12.61 -18.11 -1.26
C GLU A 129 -11.83 -19.20 -2.00
N THR A 130 -12.14 -19.45 -3.27
CA THR A 130 -11.43 -20.44 -4.11
C THR A 130 -9.96 -20.08 -4.29
N LEU A 131 -9.66 -18.80 -4.57
CA LEU A 131 -8.30 -18.29 -4.75
C LEU A 131 -7.45 -18.46 -3.49
N VAL A 132 -8.04 -18.18 -2.33
CA VAL A 132 -7.42 -18.39 -1.03
C VAL A 132 -7.17 -19.86 -0.75
N ARG A 133 -8.20 -20.70 -0.86
CA ARG A 133 -8.13 -22.12 -0.46
C ARG A 133 -7.24 -22.95 -1.38
N GLU A 134 -7.30 -22.69 -2.69
CA GLU A 134 -6.73 -23.61 -3.69
C GLU A 134 -5.58 -23.03 -4.52
N ARG A 135 -5.38 -21.71 -4.49
CA ARG A 135 -4.45 -21.04 -5.43
C ARG A 135 -3.35 -20.24 -4.74
N GLY A 136 -3.32 -20.22 -3.40
CA GLY A 136 -2.25 -19.60 -2.64
C GLY A 136 -2.22 -18.08 -2.77
N VAL A 137 -3.39 -17.43 -2.84
CA VAL A 137 -3.52 -15.97 -2.81
C VAL A 137 -4.01 -15.58 -1.43
N ASN A 138 -3.40 -14.60 -0.77
CA ASN A 138 -3.87 -14.09 0.52
C ASN A 138 -4.16 -12.59 0.51
N SER A 139 -4.22 -11.96 -0.65
CA SER A 139 -4.24 -10.50 -0.74
C SER A 139 -4.97 -10.02 -2.00
N PHE A 140 -5.88 -9.07 -1.79
CA PHE A 140 -6.78 -8.55 -2.81
C PHE A 140 -6.64 -7.05 -2.92
N GLN A 141 -6.69 -6.51 -4.13
CA GLN A 141 -6.57 -5.08 -4.41
C GLN A 141 -7.89 -4.49 -4.85
N MET A 142 -8.30 -3.45 -4.14
CA MET A 142 -9.50 -2.66 -4.40
C MET A 142 -9.09 -1.24 -4.79
N PHE A 143 -9.99 -0.54 -5.48
CA PHE A 143 -9.77 0.82 -5.96
C PHE A 143 -10.94 1.70 -5.52
N MET A 144 -10.63 2.85 -4.94
CA MET A 144 -11.60 3.93 -4.69
C MET A 144 -11.60 4.98 -5.81
N ALA A 145 -10.61 4.88 -6.71
CA ALA A 145 -10.45 5.67 -7.92
C ALA A 145 -10.81 4.86 -9.18
N TYR A 146 -10.65 5.48 -10.35
CA TYR A 146 -10.99 4.90 -11.65
C TYR A 146 -12.50 4.60 -11.78
N LYS A 147 -13.31 5.66 -11.66
CA LYS A 147 -14.76 5.64 -11.90
C LYS A 147 -15.08 4.90 -13.20
N ASP A 148 -16.15 4.11 -13.19
CA ASP A 148 -16.65 3.28 -14.30
C ASP A 148 -15.70 2.18 -14.81
N LEU A 149 -14.50 2.05 -14.25
CA LEU A 149 -13.53 1.02 -14.64
C LEU A 149 -13.25 0.01 -13.53
N GLN A 150 -12.91 0.50 -12.33
CA GLN A 150 -12.45 -0.37 -11.22
C GLN A 150 -12.92 0.08 -9.84
N MET A 151 -13.47 1.29 -9.76
CA MET A 151 -13.93 1.88 -8.52
C MET A 151 -15.01 1.01 -7.86
N LEU A 152 -14.81 0.72 -6.57
CA LEU A 152 -15.85 0.14 -5.72
C LEU A 152 -16.51 1.23 -4.88
N ARG A 153 -17.83 1.14 -4.73
CA ARG A 153 -18.61 2.00 -3.83
C ARG A 153 -18.44 1.53 -2.38
N ASP A 154 -18.79 2.39 -1.43
CA ASP A 154 -18.59 2.11 0.00
C ASP A 154 -19.27 0.81 0.48
N CYS A 155 -20.47 0.51 0.00
CA CYS A 155 -21.17 -0.73 0.34
C CYS A 155 -20.45 -1.98 -0.21
N GLU A 156 -19.86 -1.88 -1.39
CA GLU A 156 -19.10 -2.95 -2.04
C GLU A 156 -17.76 -3.15 -1.33
N LEU A 157 -17.08 -2.05 -0.95
CA LEU A 157 -15.86 -2.10 -0.13
C LEU A 157 -16.13 -2.74 1.22
N TYR A 158 -17.23 -2.38 1.90
CA TYR A 158 -17.60 -2.98 3.17
C TYR A 158 -17.77 -4.50 3.05
N GLN A 159 -18.52 -4.98 2.06
CA GLN A 159 -18.72 -6.41 1.83
C GLN A 159 -17.43 -7.13 1.40
N ALA A 160 -16.59 -6.48 0.60
CA ALA A 160 -15.28 -7.00 0.23
C ALA A 160 -14.34 -7.13 1.43
N PHE A 161 -14.34 -6.15 2.34
CA PHE A 161 -13.54 -6.19 3.57
C PHE A 161 -14.05 -7.25 4.55
N GLN A 162 -15.36 -7.42 4.70
CA GLN A 162 -15.92 -8.53 5.46
C GLN A 162 -15.46 -9.87 4.88
N THR A 163 -15.52 -10.03 3.56
CA THR A 163 -15.04 -11.25 2.89
C THR A 163 -13.54 -11.46 3.12
N CYS A 164 -12.71 -10.42 3.01
CA CYS A 164 -11.28 -10.50 3.32
C CYS A 164 -11.01 -10.92 4.76
N LYS A 165 -11.77 -10.39 5.73
CA LYS A 165 -11.69 -10.81 7.13
C LYS A 165 -12.01 -12.30 7.27
N ASP A 166 -13.14 -12.74 6.72
CA ASP A 166 -13.64 -14.11 6.86
C ASP A 166 -12.67 -15.15 6.29
N ILE A 167 -12.00 -14.83 5.17
CA ILE A 167 -11.02 -15.71 4.52
C ILE A 167 -9.58 -15.48 5.00
N GLY A 168 -9.35 -14.52 5.91
CA GLY A 168 -8.03 -14.22 6.45
C GLY A 168 -7.06 -13.56 5.46
N ALA A 169 -7.58 -12.79 4.50
CA ALA A 169 -6.79 -12.12 3.46
C ALA A 169 -6.44 -10.65 3.82
N VAL A 170 -5.46 -10.08 3.12
CA VAL A 170 -5.05 -8.67 3.21
C VAL A 170 -5.86 -7.85 2.20
N ALA A 171 -6.61 -6.86 2.69
CA ALA A 171 -7.32 -5.90 1.83
C ALA A 171 -6.39 -4.73 1.47
N ARG A 172 -5.89 -4.71 0.23
CA ARG A 172 -5.09 -3.62 -0.33
C ARG A 172 -6.01 -2.58 -0.98
N VAL A 173 -5.78 -1.29 -0.75
CA VAL A 173 -6.67 -0.21 -1.24
C VAL A 173 -5.85 0.92 -1.84
N LEU A 174 -6.13 1.25 -3.11
CA LEU A 174 -5.71 2.52 -3.70
C LEU A 174 -6.79 3.56 -3.36
N ALA A 175 -6.42 4.50 -2.49
CA ALA A 175 -7.35 5.40 -1.83
C ALA A 175 -7.24 6.83 -2.38
N GLU A 176 -7.98 7.11 -3.45
CA GLU A 176 -8.31 8.45 -3.93
C GLU A 176 -9.80 8.51 -4.20
N ASN A 177 -10.43 9.67 -4.01
CA ASN A 177 -11.85 9.84 -4.28
C ASN A 177 -12.12 9.85 -5.79
N GLY A 178 -12.56 8.71 -6.34
CA GLY A 178 -12.73 8.53 -7.78
C GLY A 178 -13.80 9.40 -8.44
N GLU A 179 -14.83 9.80 -7.69
CA GLU A 179 -15.85 10.73 -8.20
C GLU A 179 -15.25 12.11 -8.40
N LEU A 180 -14.61 12.67 -7.37
CA LEU A 180 -13.98 13.99 -7.45
C LEU A 180 -12.81 14.02 -8.43
N VAL A 181 -12.04 12.92 -8.53
CA VAL A 181 -10.99 12.81 -9.55
C VAL A 181 -11.58 12.87 -10.97
N ALA A 182 -12.75 12.28 -11.20
CA ALA A 182 -13.40 12.31 -12.51
C ALA A 182 -13.88 13.72 -12.86
N GLU A 183 -14.54 14.41 -11.92
CA GLU A 183 -14.98 15.80 -12.09
C GLU A 183 -13.79 16.75 -12.36
N GLU A 184 -12.72 16.68 -11.55
CA GLU A 184 -11.53 17.52 -11.75
C GLU A 184 -10.85 17.27 -13.10
N CYS A 185 -10.82 16.01 -13.57
CA CYS A 185 -10.28 15.70 -14.90
C CYS A 185 -11.12 16.31 -16.02
N GLN A 186 -12.44 16.28 -15.88
CA GLN A 186 -13.36 16.85 -16.86
C GLN A 186 -13.19 18.37 -16.93
N ASP A 187 -13.15 19.06 -15.79
CA ASP A 187 -12.96 20.51 -15.72
C ASP A 187 -11.63 20.96 -16.37
N LEU A 188 -10.54 20.23 -16.09
CA LEU A 188 -9.24 20.54 -16.68
C LEU A 188 -9.16 20.25 -18.18
N SER A 189 -9.89 19.26 -18.66
CA SER A 189 -9.96 18.97 -20.11
C SER A 189 -10.63 20.11 -20.88
N LEU A 190 -11.62 20.80 -20.27
CA LEU A 190 -12.28 21.97 -20.85
C LEU A 190 -11.36 23.20 -20.92
N LEU A 191 -10.39 23.31 -20.00
CA LEU A 191 -9.45 24.41 -19.94
C LEU A 191 -8.34 24.38 -21.00
N SER A 192 -8.37 23.44 -21.96
CA SER A 192 -7.39 23.34 -23.07
C SER A 192 -5.93 23.34 -22.60
N CYS A 193 -5.65 22.82 -21.40
CA CYS A 193 -4.32 22.88 -20.82
C CYS A 193 -3.41 21.86 -21.52
N LEU A 194 -2.50 22.36 -22.37
CA LEU A 194 -1.48 21.60 -23.12
C LEU A 194 -0.34 21.04 -22.26
N LEU A 195 -0.29 21.42 -20.98
CA LEU A 195 0.63 20.85 -20.00
C LEU A 195 -0.04 19.66 -19.31
N PRO A 196 0.70 18.71 -18.73
CA PRO A 196 0.12 17.66 -17.90
C PRO A 196 0.07 18.13 -16.42
N PRO A 197 -0.89 18.95 -15.95
CA PRO A 197 -1.00 19.18 -14.51
C PRO A 197 -1.70 17.97 -13.88
N PRO A 198 -1.10 17.29 -12.89
CA PRO A 198 -1.94 16.73 -11.85
C PRO A 198 -2.36 17.89 -10.93
N PRO A 199 -3.67 18.23 -10.85
CA PRO A 199 -4.16 19.23 -9.91
C PRO A 199 -3.81 18.83 -8.45
N PRO A 200 -3.97 19.73 -7.47
CA PRO A 200 -3.68 19.44 -6.06
C PRO A 200 -4.66 18.40 -5.45
N ARG A 201 -4.52 17.13 -5.83
CA ARG A 201 -5.31 15.96 -5.37
C ARG A 201 -4.97 15.50 -3.95
N LYS A 202 -4.38 16.36 -3.11
CA LYS A 202 -3.88 15.95 -1.78
C LYS A 202 -5.03 15.60 -0.84
N GLN A 203 -6.10 16.41 -0.87
CA GLN A 203 -7.27 16.21 -0.03
C GLN A 203 -8.09 14.98 -0.45
N LEU A 204 -8.13 14.68 -1.76
CA LEU A 204 -8.87 13.54 -2.30
C LEU A 204 -8.26 12.20 -1.88
N GLU A 205 -6.93 12.12 -1.76
CA GLU A 205 -6.25 10.95 -1.20
C GLU A 205 -6.50 10.82 0.31
N ALA A 206 -6.40 11.93 1.05
CA ALA A 206 -6.60 11.93 2.51
C ALA A 206 -8.04 11.54 2.89
N GLU A 207 -9.05 12.08 2.21
CA GLU A 207 -10.46 11.73 2.41
C GLU A 207 -10.70 10.23 2.16
N ALA A 208 -10.30 9.72 0.99
CA ALA A 208 -10.47 8.32 0.65
C ALA A 208 -9.69 7.39 1.60
N THR A 209 -8.49 7.79 2.04
CA THR A 209 -7.71 7.06 3.04
C THR A 209 -8.48 6.98 4.37
N HIS A 210 -9.04 8.10 4.83
CA HIS A 210 -9.83 8.15 6.06
C HIS A 210 -11.09 7.27 5.95
N ARG A 211 -11.79 7.35 4.83
CA ARG A 211 -12.99 6.55 4.54
C ARG A 211 -12.67 5.05 4.47
N ALA A 212 -11.63 4.64 3.75
CA ALA A 212 -11.19 3.24 3.68
C ALA A 212 -10.90 2.66 5.07
N ILE A 213 -10.15 3.40 5.90
CA ILE A 213 -9.82 3.00 7.28
C ILE A 213 -11.09 2.89 8.13
N THR A 214 -12.04 3.80 7.95
CA THR A 214 -13.31 3.81 8.70
C THR A 214 -14.15 2.59 8.34
N ILE A 215 -14.33 2.31 7.04
CA ILE A 215 -15.06 1.13 6.55
C ILE A 215 -14.38 -0.16 7.04
N ALA A 216 -13.05 -0.27 6.91
CA ALA A 216 -12.29 -1.43 7.35
C ALA A 216 -12.42 -1.68 8.87
N ASN A 217 -12.35 -0.62 9.67
CA ASN A 217 -12.55 -0.71 11.12
C ASN A 217 -13.97 -1.17 11.49
N ARG A 218 -15.00 -0.74 10.73
CA ARG A 218 -16.38 -1.23 10.91
C ARG A 218 -16.56 -2.67 10.44
N ALA A 219 -15.87 -3.09 9.40
CA ALA A 219 -15.85 -4.46 8.89
C ALA A 219 -14.95 -5.40 9.71
N HIS A 220 -14.24 -4.90 10.74
CA HIS A 220 -13.24 -5.64 11.51
C HIS A 220 -12.19 -6.32 10.61
N CYS A 221 -11.72 -5.62 9.57
CA CYS A 221 -10.73 -6.11 8.61
C CYS A 221 -9.42 -5.31 8.71
N PRO A 222 -8.23 -5.95 8.76
CA PRO A 222 -6.96 -5.28 8.53
C PRO A 222 -6.90 -4.67 7.13
N VAL A 223 -6.55 -3.38 7.03
CA VAL A 223 -6.42 -2.68 5.75
C VAL A 223 -4.97 -2.30 5.45
N TYR A 224 -4.59 -2.40 4.18
CA TYR A 224 -3.28 -2.04 3.66
C TYR A 224 -3.43 -0.95 2.59
N LEU A 225 -3.01 0.28 2.89
CA LEU A 225 -3.09 1.40 1.96
C LEU A 225 -1.89 1.36 1.03
N VAL A 226 -2.11 1.41 -0.28
CA VAL A 226 -1.04 1.37 -1.29
C VAL A 226 -0.74 2.77 -1.82
N ASN A 227 0.50 2.99 -2.23
CA ASN A 227 0.96 4.21 -2.89
C ASN A 227 0.65 5.50 -2.13
N VAL A 228 0.76 5.51 -0.79
CA VAL A 228 0.60 6.74 0.00
C VAL A 228 1.57 7.80 -0.50
N SER A 229 1.04 8.90 -1.02
CA SER A 229 1.80 9.91 -1.77
C SER A 229 1.83 11.29 -1.11
N SER A 230 0.89 11.59 -0.21
CA SER A 230 0.81 12.89 0.46
C SER A 230 1.05 12.84 1.96
N MET A 231 1.51 13.98 2.51
CA MET A 231 1.63 14.17 3.96
C MET A 231 0.27 14.01 4.65
N ALA A 232 -0.80 14.56 4.07
CA ALA A 232 -2.15 14.48 4.62
C ALA A 232 -2.67 13.04 4.73
N ALA A 233 -2.46 12.20 3.72
CA ALA A 233 -2.80 10.77 3.82
C ALA A 233 -1.92 10.04 4.85
N GLY A 234 -0.63 10.43 4.96
CA GLY A 234 0.27 9.98 6.02
C GLY A 234 -0.24 10.31 7.43
N ASP A 235 -0.76 11.52 7.64
CA ASP A 235 -1.32 11.99 8.92
C ASP A 235 -2.58 11.21 9.30
N VAL A 236 -3.43 10.90 8.32
CA VAL A 236 -4.61 10.06 8.52
C VAL A 236 -4.19 8.65 8.96
N VAL A 237 -3.17 8.06 8.32
CA VAL A 237 -2.63 6.75 8.72
C VAL A 237 -2.04 6.81 10.13
N SER A 238 -1.25 7.84 10.43
CA SER A 238 -0.67 8.06 11.76
C SER A 238 -1.76 8.14 12.84
N SER A 239 -2.76 9.00 12.63
CA SER A 239 -3.89 9.19 13.54
C SER A 239 -4.69 7.89 13.75
N ALA A 240 -4.92 7.13 12.68
CA ALA A 240 -5.58 5.84 12.77
C ALA A 240 -4.78 4.81 13.58
N LYS A 241 -3.45 4.77 13.42
CA LYS A 241 -2.56 3.92 14.23
C LYS A 241 -2.57 4.32 15.69
N MET A 242 -2.54 5.62 16.00
CA MET A 242 -2.65 6.14 17.39
C MET A 242 -3.96 5.69 18.07
N LEU A 243 -5.06 5.63 17.32
CA LEU A 243 -6.35 5.12 17.81
C LEU A 243 -6.42 3.57 17.89
N GLY A 244 -5.30 2.87 17.65
CA GLY A 244 -5.23 1.41 17.69
C GLY A 244 -6.01 0.72 16.55
N LYS A 245 -6.34 1.44 15.46
CA LYS A 245 -6.92 0.81 14.26
C LYS A 245 -5.87 -0.08 13.59
N VAL A 246 -6.30 -1.17 12.97
CA VAL A 246 -5.40 -2.11 12.30
C VAL A 246 -5.21 -1.68 10.85
N VAL A 247 -4.29 -0.73 10.68
CA VAL A 247 -3.91 -0.16 9.40
C VAL A 247 -2.41 -0.35 9.15
N HIS A 248 -2.09 -0.78 7.93
CA HIS A 248 -0.74 -0.81 7.39
C HIS A 248 -0.70 0.01 6.11
N ALA A 249 0.46 0.53 5.76
CA ALA A 249 0.58 1.41 4.61
C ALA A 249 1.91 1.23 3.88
N GLU A 250 1.84 1.42 2.57
CA GLU A 250 2.94 1.38 1.62
C GLU A 250 3.06 2.72 0.92
N THR A 251 4.28 3.20 0.74
CA THR A 251 4.58 4.26 -0.22
C THR A 251 5.48 3.70 -1.32
N THR A 252 5.67 4.47 -2.40
CA THR A 252 6.56 4.08 -3.48
C THR A 252 7.88 4.82 -3.38
N THR A 253 8.91 4.28 -4.03
CA THR A 253 10.22 4.93 -4.15
C THR A 253 10.06 6.35 -4.67
N ALA A 254 9.31 6.52 -5.77
CA ALA A 254 9.06 7.81 -6.38
C ALA A 254 8.41 8.81 -5.41
N HIS A 255 7.35 8.42 -4.70
CA HIS A 255 6.68 9.31 -3.73
C HIS A 255 7.57 9.70 -2.56
N SER A 256 8.42 8.79 -2.09
CA SER A 256 9.31 9.02 -0.94
C SER A 256 10.57 9.82 -1.28
N VAL A 257 10.87 10.09 -2.56
CA VAL A 257 12.11 10.78 -2.96
C VAL A 257 11.96 11.87 -4.02
N LEU A 258 10.84 11.93 -4.75
CA LEU A 258 10.58 12.90 -5.82
C LEU A 258 9.34 13.74 -5.50
N ASN A 259 9.32 14.96 -6.02
CA ASN A 259 8.16 15.85 -5.91
C ASN A 259 7.53 16.11 -7.29
N GLY A 260 6.37 16.77 -7.29
CA GLY A 260 5.56 17.03 -8.48
C GLY A 260 6.07 18.13 -9.39
N LEU A 261 7.19 18.81 -9.08
CA LEU A 261 7.73 19.86 -9.95
C LEU A 261 8.11 19.33 -11.34
N HIS A 262 8.42 18.03 -11.45
CA HIS A 262 8.69 17.39 -12.74
C HIS A 262 7.52 17.47 -13.73
N TYR A 263 6.27 17.60 -13.26
CA TYR A 263 5.10 17.78 -14.13
C TYR A 263 5.08 19.13 -14.87
N TYR A 264 5.83 20.12 -14.35
CA TYR A 264 5.93 21.47 -14.90
C TYR A 264 7.22 21.67 -15.70
N HIS A 265 7.93 20.59 -16.03
CA HIS A 265 9.10 20.65 -16.88
C HIS A 265 8.71 21.09 -18.31
N GLN A 266 9.54 21.92 -18.94
CA GLN A 266 9.25 22.49 -20.26
C GLN A 266 9.22 21.43 -21.37
N ASP A 267 10.05 20.39 -21.24
CA ASP A 267 9.93 19.21 -22.09
C ASP A 267 8.75 18.33 -21.64
N TRP A 268 7.78 18.17 -22.54
CA TRP A 268 6.60 17.34 -22.36
C TRP A 268 6.96 15.86 -22.08
N ALA A 269 7.99 15.33 -22.75
CA ALA A 269 8.38 13.93 -22.57
C ALA A 269 8.88 13.67 -21.15
N HIS A 270 9.71 14.59 -20.61
CA HIS A 270 10.08 14.60 -19.20
C HIS A 270 8.84 14.63 -18.31
N ALA A 271 7.93 15.60 -18.49
CA ALA A 271 6.76 15.74 -17.62
C ALA A 271 5.86 14.48 -17.64
N ALA A 272 5.61 13.92 -18.82
CA ALA A 272 4.80 12.72 -19.01
C ALA A 272 5.44 11.45 -18.37
N ALA A 273 6.76 11.39 -18.29
CA ALA A 273 7.47 10.24 -17.70
C ALA A 273 7.14 10.04 -16.20
N TYR A 274 6.85 11.12 -15.47
CA TYR A 274 6.54 11.08 -14.03
C TYR A 274 5.05 10.83 -13.73
N VAL A 275 4.20 10.72 -14.77
CA VAL A 275 2.75 10.56 -14.59
C VAL A 275 2.42 9.20 -13.96
N THR A 276 1.89 9.24 -12.74
CA THR A 276 1.49 8.10 -11.92
C THR A 276 0.30 8.46 -11.03
N VAL A 277 -0.29 7.46 -10.36
CA VAL A 277 -1.48 7.61 -9.51
C VAL A 277 -1.31 6.87 -8.18
N PRO A 278 -1.56 7.53 -7.03
CA PRO A 278 -1.75 8.98 -6.87
C PRO A 278 -0.55 9.78 -7.44
N PRO A 279 -0.69 11.05 -7.83
CA PRO A 279 0.40 11.81 -8.44
C PRO A 279 1.46 12.23 -7.42
N LEU A 280 2.68 12.51 -7.90
CA LEU A 280 3.70 13.17 -7.09
C LEU A 280 3.20 14.55 -6.61
N ARG A 281 3.60 14.95 -5.40
CA ARG A 281 3.06 16.16 -4.76
C ARG A 281 3.99 17.34 -4.98
N LEU A 282 3.43 18.51 -5.31
CA LEU A 282 4.20 19.73 -5.56
C LEU A 282 5.01 20.22 -4.36
N ASP A 283 4.56 19.91 -3.15
CA ASP A 283 5.23 20.36 -1.95
C ASP A 283 6.56 19.61 -1.78
N PRO A 284 7.70 20.32 -1.82
CA PRO A 284 9.03 19.73 -1.81
C PRO A 284 9.37 19.02 -0.50
N ASN A 285 8.60 19.25 0.58
CA ASN A 285 8.78 18.55 1.85
C ASN A 285 8.15 17.16 1.87
N THR A 286 7.22 16.87 0.95
CA THR A 286 6.48 15.59 0.92
C THR A 286 7.39 14.36 0.93
N PRO A 287 8.44 14.27 0.08
CA PRO A 287 9.34 13.12 0.08
C PRO A 287 10.03 12.90 1.42
N ASN A 288 10.59 13.97 2.00
CA ASN A 288 11.27 13.93 3.30
C ASN A 288 10.33 13.52 4.43
N TYR A 289 9.07 13.98 4.38
CA TYR A 289 8.04 13.59 5.33
C TYR A 289 7.70 12.11 5.22
N LEU A 290 7.41 11.60 4.02
CA LEU A 290 7.11 10.19 3.80
C LEU A 290 8.29 9.28 4.17
N MET A 291 9.53 9.70 3.90
CA MET A 291 10.73 8.99 4.37
C MET A 291 10.82 8.94 5.90
N SER A 292 10.45 10.02 6.58
CA SER A 292 10.38 10.04 8.05
C SER A 292 9.28 9.12 8.59
N LEU A 293 8.14 9.03 7.89
CA LEU A 293 7.08 8.07 8.21
C LEU A 293 7.50 6.60 7.96
N LEU A 294 8.36 6.35 6.98
CA LEU A 294 9.01 5.04 6.82
C LEU A 294 9.96 4.76 7.98
N GLY A 295 10.76 5.75 8.40
CA GLY A 295 11.68 5.64 9.54
C GLY A 295 10.97 5.32 10.87
N ASN A 296 9.78 5.90 11.10
CA ASN A 296 9.03 5.76 12.35
C ASN A 296 7.94 4.65 12.36
N ASP A 297 7.84 3.85 11.30
CA ASP A 297 6.84 2.76 11.13
C ASP A 297 5.37 3.19 11.00
N THR A 298 5.10 4.46 10.76
CA THR A 298 3.78 4.91 10.27
C THR A 298 3.52 4.34 8.88
N LEU A 299 4.52 4.37 8.00
CA LEU A 299 4.56 3.63 6.75
C LEU A 299 5.44 2.39 6.94
N ASN A 300 4.96 1.24 6.46
CA ASN A 300 5.56 -0.05 6.80
C ASN A 300 6.46 -0.62 5.70
N VAL A 301 6.14 -0.33 4.44
CA VAL A 301 6.79 -0.92 3.26
C VAL A 301 7.05 0.16 2.22
N VAL A 302 8.18 0.06 1.54
CA VAL A 302 8.46 0.82 0.32
C VAL A 302 8.51 -0.10 -0.91
N SER A 303 7.64 0.18 -1.88
CA SER A 303 7.56 -0.52 -3.16
C SER A 303 8.05 0.37 -4.31
N SER A 304 8.08 -0.16 -5.52
CA SER A 304 8.42 0.62 -6.72
C SER A 304 7.21 1.00 -7.56
N ASP A 305 6.06 0.33 -7.37
CA ASP A 305 4.91 0.35 -8.28
C ASP A 305 5.31 0.30 -9.77
N HIS A 306 6.20 -0.66 -10.08
CA HIS A 306 6.92 -0.68 -11.36
C HIS A 306 5.96 -1.00 -12.51
N ARG A 307 5.72 0.01 -13.36
CA ARG A 307 4.90 -0.09 -14.57
C ARG A 307 5.46 0.85 -15.64
N PRO A 308 6.61 0.52 -16.24
CA PRO A 308 7.27 1.39 -17.20
C PRO A 308 6.49 1.46 -18.51
N PHE A 309 6.41 2.66 -19.06
CA PHE A 309 5.97 2.92 -20.42
C PHE A 309 7.07 3.70 -21.13
N THR A 310 7.28 3.41 -22.41
CA THR A 310 8.14 4.22 -23.27
C THR A 310 7.54 5.61 -23.47
N THR A 311 8.37 6.59 -23.82
CA THR A 311 7.93 7.94 -24.20
C THR A 311 6.91 7.89 -25.34
N LYS A 312 7.11 6.98 -26.30
CA LYS A 312 6.15 6.73 -27.39
C LYS A 312 4.78 6.26 -26.89
N GLN A 313 4.73 5.40 -25.87
CA GLN A 313 3.47 4.99 -25.25
C GLN A 313 2.86 6.10 -24.41
N LYS A 314 3.68 6.89 -23.69
CA LYS A 314 3.20 8.06 -22.95
C LYS A 314 2.54 9.07 -23.89
N ALA A 315 3.06 9.23 -25.12
CA ALA A 315 2.53 10.13 -26.15
C ALA A 315 1.09 9.84 -26.62
N MET A 316 0.48 8.72 -26.21
CA MET A 316 -0.97 8.49 -26.38
C MET A 316 -1.82 9.61 -25.74
N GLY A 317 -1.29 10.28 -24.72
CA GLY A 317 -1.95 11.43 -24.08
C GLY A 317 -1.25 12.76 -24.31
N LYS A 318 -0.54 12.93 -25.44
CA LYS A 318 0.12 14.20 -25.78
C LYS A 318 -0.84 15.38 -25.82
N GLU A 319 -2.04 15.17 -26.34
CA GLU A 319 -3.10 16.18 -26.47
C GLU A 319 -4.14 16.10 -25.33
N ASP A 320 -4.06 15.07 -24.49
CA ASP A 320 -5.03 14.78 -23.44
C ASP A 320 -4.35 13.99 -22.33
N PHE A 321 -4.06 14.65 -21.21
CA PHE A 321 -3.32 14.04 -20.11
C PHE A 321 -4.04 12.82 -19.51
N THR A 322 -5.37 12.73 -19.62
CA THR A 322 -6.16 11.60 -19.11
C THR A 322 -5.86 10.30 -19.86
N LYS A 323 -5.32 10.41 -21.08
CA LYS A 323 -4.88 9.28 -21.92
C LYS A 323 -3.41 8.92 -21.73
N ILE A 324 -2.64 9.67 -20.93
CA ILE A 324 -1.27 9.29 -20.60
C ILE A 324 -1.34 8.04 -19.72
N PRO A 325 -0.75 6.90 -20.13
CA PRO A 325 -0.75 5.69 -19.30
C PRO A 325 -0.01 5.97 -17.99
N HIS A 326 -0.72 5.82 -16.88
CA HIS A 326 -0.16 6.02 -15.55
C HIS A 326 0.88 4.93 -15.25
N GLY A 327 2.06 5.27 -14.72
CA GLY A 327 3.05 4.26 -14.32
C GLY A 327 4.48 4.72 -14.55
N VAL A 328 5.37 4.20 -13.71
CA VAL A 328 6.76 4.61 -13.62
C VAL A 328 7.71 3.42 -13.47
N ALA A 329 8.99 3.62 -13.83
CA ALA A 329 10.05 2.66 -13.58
C ALA A 329 10.62 2.83 -12.15
N GLY A 330 11.32 1.82 -11.62
CA GLY A 330 11.89 1.90 -10.28
C GLY A 330 12.19 0.58 -9.56
N ILE A 331 11.93 -0.58 -10.19
CA ILE A 331 12.21 -1.88 -9.56
C ILE A 331 13.70 -2.08 -9.29
N GLN A 332 14.55 -1.64 -10.22
CA GLN A 332 16.01 -1.74 -10.12
C GLN A 332 16.57 -0.76 -9.10
N ASP A 333 16.06 0.48 -9.11
CA ASP A 333 16.67 1.57 -8.37
C ASP A 333 16.22 1.67 -6.91
N ARG A 334 15.08 1.05 -6.56
CA ARG A 334 14.46 1.16 -5.23
C ARG A 334 15.44 1.01 -4.07
N MET A 335 16.28 -0.03 -4.06
CA MET A 335 17.16 -0.26 -2.92
C MET A 335 18.20 0.84 -2.75
N SER A 336 18.94 1.20 -3.79
CA SER A 336 19.97 2.25 -3.69
C SER A 336 19.37 3.63 -3.43
N VAL A 337 18.21 3.94 -4.04
CA VAL A 337 17.54 5.23 -3.84
C VAL A 337 17.04 5.39 -2.42
N ILE A 338 16.45 4.33 -1.83
CA ILE A 338 16.00 4.35 -0.44
C ILE A 338 17.19 4.30 0.53
N TRP A 339 18.28 3.62 0.19
CA TRP A 339 19.50 3.66 0.98
C TRP A 339 20.08 5.08 1.04
N GLU A 340 20.25 5.72 -0.12
CA GLU A 340 20.78 7.08 -0.23
C GLU A 340 19.89 8.11 0.50
N ARG A 341 18.57 8.07 0.31
CA ARG A 341 17.66 9.06 0.90
C ARG A 341 17.24 8.74 2.34
N GLY A 342 17.23 7.46 2.70
CA GLY A 342 16.80 6.99 4.01
C GLY A 342 17.95 6.80 4.98
N VAL A 343 18.92 5.96 4.63
CA VAL A 343 20.03 5.57 5.51
C VAL A 343 21.10 6.64 5.54
N VAL A 344 21.69 6.97 4.38
CA VAL A 344 22.70 8.03 4.28
C VAL A 344 22.11 9.38 4.66
N GLY A 345 20.85 9.63 4.30
CA GLY A 345 20.10 10.81 4.73
C GLY A 345 19.76 10.89 6.23
N GLY A 346 20.12 9.87 7.04
CA GLY A 346 19.93 9.87 8.49
C GLY A 346 18.47 9.78 8.95
N LYS A 347 17.55 9.34 8.08
CA LYS A 347 16.12 9.18 8.40
C LYS A 347 15.81 7.83 9.02
N MET A 348 16.64 6.83 8.77
CA MET A 348 16.53 5.49 9.33
C MET A 348 17.90 4.81 9.39
N ASP A 349 18.06 3.79 10.22
CA ASP A 349 19.26 2.94 10.22
C ASP A 349 19.14 1.80 9.18
N GLU A 350 20.23 1.04 9.02
CA GLU A 350 20.27 -0.13 8.14
C GLU A 350 19.28 -1.23 8.52
N ASN A 351 18.96 -1.40 9.80
CA ASN A 351 18.00 -2.41 10.26
C ASN A 351 16.58 -2.04 9.85
N ARG A 352 16.23 -0.77 9.96
CA ARG A 352 14.95 -0.23 9.50
C ARG A 352 14.86 -0.25 7.98
N PHE A 353 15.97 -0.02 7.26
CA PHE A 353 16.05 -0.23 5.81
C PHE A 353 15.67 -1.67 5.43
N VAL A 354 16.23 -2.69 6.12
CA VAL A 354 15.84 -4.09 5.93
C VAL A 354 14.35 -4.28 6.21
N ALA A 355 13.83 -3.70 7.29
CA ALA A 355 12.43 -3.84 7.66
C ALA A 355 11.47 -3.33 6.57
N VAL A 356 11.69 -2.11 6.04
CA VAL A 356 10.79 -1.49 5.05
C VAL A 356 10.96 -2.04 3.64
N THR A 357 12.10 -2.68 3.34
CA THR A 357 12.37 -3.23 2.02
C THR A 357 12.09 -4.73 1.89
N SER A 358 12.13 -5.51 2.98
CA SER A 358 11.88 -6.97 2.95
C SER A 358 11.05 -7.48 4.12
N SER A 359 11.53 -7.35 5.37
CA SER A 359 10.95 -8.08 6.52
C SER A 359 9.47 -7.76 6.78
N ASN A 360 9.05 -6.51 6.65
CA ASN A 360 7.66 -6.14 6.89
C ASN A 360 6.74 -6.71 5.80
N ALA A 361 7.15 -6.67 4.53
CA ALA A 361 6.40 -7.29 3.45
C ALA A 361 6.26 -8.81 3.67
N ALA A 362 7.33 -9.49 4.08
CA ALA A 362 7.29 -10.91 4.40
C ALA A 362 6.34 -11.22 5.58
N LYS A 363 6.28 -10.38 6.61
CA LYS A 363 5.33 -10.55 7.72
C LYS A 363 3.88 -10.33 7.29
N ILE A 364 3.62 -9.27 6.52
CA ILE A 364 2.28 -8.88 6.06
C ILE A 364 1.71 -9.95 5.12
N TYR A 365 2.53 -10.53 4.25
CA TYR A 365 2.12 -11.55 3.28
C TYR A 365 2.37 -12.99 3.73
N ASN A 366 2.68 -13.22 5.01
CA ASN A 366 2.80 -14.53 5.64
C ASN A 366 3.93 -15.44 5.12
N LEU A 367 5.11 -14.85 4.92
CA LEU A 367 6.31 -15.51 4.43
C LEU A 367 7.50 -15.40 5.40
N TYR A 368 7.33 -14.67 6.50
CA TYR A 368 8.36 -14.54 7.52
C TYR A 368 8.38 -15.76 8.46
N PRO A 369 9.55 -16.29 8.87
CA PRO A 369 10.90 -15.84 8.57
C PRO A 369 11.54 -16.53 7.35
N ARG A 370 10.78 -17.29 6.56
CA ARG A 370 11.30 -17.97 5.37
C ARG A 370 11.91 -16.99 4.37
N LYS A 371 11.31 -15.80 4.24
CA LYS A 371 11.90 -14.63 3.56
C LYS A 371 11.92 -13.43 4.51
N GLY A 372 12.73 -12.42 4.20
CA GLY A 372 12.83 -11.21 5.02
C GLY A 372 13.62 -11.39 6.32
N ARG A 373 14.39 -12.48 6.49
CA ARG A 373 15.32 -12.71 7.59
C ARG A 373 16.47 -13.65 7.21
N ILE A 374 17.69 -13.28 7.59
CA ILE A 374 18.87 -14.14 7.51
C ILE A 374 18.98 -14.98 8.78
N ILE A 375 18.54 -16.23 8.71
CA ILE A 375 18.69 -17.25 9.77
C ILE A 375 18.79 -18.65 9.15
N PRO A 376 19.35 -19.64 9.86
CA PRO A 376 19.25 -21.04 9.43
C PRO A 376 17.79 -21.46 9.17
N GLY A 377 17.55 -22.09 8.03
CA GLY A 377 16.21 -22.53 7.58
C GLY A 377 15.41 -21.52 6.75
N ALA A 378 15.86 -20.26 6.64
CA ALA A 378 15.29 -19.32 5.66
C ALA A 378 15.75 -19.65 4.23
N ASP A 379 15.01 -19.15 3.23
CA ASP A 379 15.43 -19.24 1.83
C ASP A 379 16.72 -18.42 1.65
N ALA A 380 17.66 -18.93 0.86
CA ALA A 380 18.94 -18.25 0.57
C ALA A 380 18.75 -17.16 -0.51
N ASP A 381 17.97 -16.14 -0.15
CA ASP A 381 17.66 -14.95 -0.94
C ASP A 381 18.39 -13.74 -0.32
N LEU A 382 19.60 -13.49 -0.79
CA LEU A 382 20.57 -12.63 -0.10
C LEU A 382 21.15 -11.58 -1.05
N VAL A 383 21.50 -10.43 -0.49
CA VAL A 383 22.26 -9.38 -1.19
C VAL A 383 23.51 -9.08 -0.37
N VAL A 384 24.68 -9.17 -1.01
CA VAL A 384 25.90 -8.59 -0.47
C VAL A 384 25.90 -7.12 -0.85
N TRP A 385 25.73 -6.27 0.15
CA TRP A 385 25.56 -4.83 -0.01
C TRP A 385 26.83 -4.10 0.41
N ASP A 386 27.34 -3.25 -0.48
CA ASP A 386 28.43 -2.34 -0.18
C ASP A 386 27.87 -0.94 0.10
N PRO A 387 27.89 -0.49 1.37
CA PRO A 387 27.34 0.80 1.76
C PRO A 387 28.20 1.99 1.30
N ASP A 388 29.49 1.77 1.03
CA ASP A 388 30.46 2.81 0.67
C ASP A 388 30.62 2.94 -0.86
N ALA A 389 30.33 1.88 -1.61
CA ALA A 389 30.29 1.93 -3.06
C ALA A 389 29.25 2.92 -3.56
N THR A 390 29.60 3.64 -4.63
CA THR A 390 28.72 4.62 -5.26
C THR A 390 28.40 4.28 -6.70
N ARG A 391 27.16 4.49 -7.12
CA ARG A 391 26.74 4.48 -8.53
C ARG A 391 25.95 5.74 -8.86
N THR A 392 26.07 6.22 -10.09
CA THR A 392 25.18 7.26 -10.63
C THR A 392 24.12 6.57 -11.48
N ILE A 393 22.85 6.82 -11.16
CA ILE A 393 21.73 6.23 -11.90
C ILE A 393 21.64 6.90 -13.28
N SER A 394 21.55 6.09 -14.33
CA SER A 394 21.30 6.58 -15.69
C SER A 394 20.50 5.58 -16.51
N VAL A 395 19.60 6.10 -17.35
CA VAL A 395 18.84 5.35 -18.37
C VAL A 395 19.76 4.55 -19.30
N THR A 396 20.99 5.00 -19.53
CA THR A 396 21.95 4.33 -20.41
C THR A 396 22.55 3.06 -19.83
N THR A 397 22.56 2.95 -18.49
CA THR A 397 23.10 1.79 -17.74
C THR A 397 22.00 0.97 -17.08
N GLN A 398 20.75 1.41 -17.17
CA GLN A 398 19.62 0.71 -16.57
C GLN A 398 19.26 -0.54 -17.36
N LEU A 399 18.60 -1.45 -16.64
CA LEU A 399 18.23 -2.77 -17.09
C LEU A 399 16.71 -2.94 -17.04
N GLN A 400 16.05 -2.19 -16.15
CA GLN A 400 14.61 -2.02 -16.14
C GLN A 400 14.09 -1.46 -17.48
N GLY A 401 12.87 -1.85 -17.84
CA GLY A 401 12.22 -1.32 -19.04
C GLY A 401 11.92 0.17 -18.95
N GLY A 402 11.74 0.79 -20.11
CA GLY A 402 11.53 2.24 -20.27
C GLY A 402 12.73 2.91 -20.93
N ASP A 403 12.48 4.02 -21.61
CA ASP A 403 13.47 4.90 -22.26
C ASP A 403 13.73 6.16 -21.43
N PHE A 404 13.29 6.16 -20.16
CA PHE A 404 13.46 7.25 -19.21
C PHE A 404 13.72 6.66 -17.81
N ASN A 405 14.60 7.29 -17.01
CA ASN A 405 14.79 6.97 -15.60
C ASN A 405 14.39 8.17 -14.73
N LEU A 406 13.55 7.96 -13.72
CA LEU A 406 13.07 9.04 -12.85
C LEU A 406 14.16 9.61 -11.93
N TYR A 407 15.25 8.88 -11.73
CA TYR A 407 16.34 9.22 -10.83
C TYR A 407 17.62 9.52 -11.63
N GLU A 408 17.48 9.96 -12.89
CA GLU A 408 18.61 10.27 -13.77
C GLU A 408 19.62 11.21 -13.07
N ASN A 409 20.90 10.87 -13.15
CA ASN A 409 22.03 11.57 -12.53
C ASN A 409 22.04 11.55 -10.99
N LEU A 410 21.15 10.82 -10.33
CA LEU A 410 21.22 10.64 -8.89
C LEU A 410 22.41 9.75 -8.53
N ARG A 411 23.37 10.32 -7.81
CA ARG A 411 24.45 9.56 -7.15
C ARG A 411 23.88 8.89 -5.90
N CYS A 412 24.05 7.57 -5.80
CA CYS A 412 23.67 6.79 -4.63
C CYS A 412 24.87 6.05 -4.07
N HIS A 413 25.05 6.13 -2.76
CA HIS A 413 25.80 5.14 -1.99
C HIS A 413 24.92 3.89 -1.79
N GLY A 414 25.54 2.76 -1.43
CA GLY A 414 24.80 1.52 -1.27
C GLY A 414 24.51 0.86 -2.62
N VAL A 415 25.37 -0.09 -2.98
CA VAL A 415 25.27 -0.83 -4.24
C VAL A 415 25.23 -2.34 -3.95
N PRO A 416 24.33 -3.10 -4.60
CA PRO A 416 24.37 -4.56 -4.52
C PRO A 416 25.57 -5.08 -5.30
N LEU A 417 26.55 -5.67 -4.62
CA LEU A 417 27.72 -6.31 -5.26
C LEU A 417 27.37 -7.69 -5.80
N VAL A 418 26.66 -8.47 -4.98
CA VAL A 418 26.23 -9.83 -5.30
C VAL A 418 24.78 -10.00 -4.90
N THR A 419 23.98 -10.60 -5.78
CA THR A 419 22.62 -11.03 -5.48
C THR A 419 22.55 -12.55 -5.59
N VAL A 420 22.05 -13.18 -4.54
CA VAL A 420 21.78 -14.61 -4.45
C VAL A 420 20.27 -14.82 -4.41
N SER A 421 19.77 -15.69 -5.27
CA SER A 421 18.35 -16.09 -5.33
C SER A 421 18.31 -17.62 -5.23
N ARG A 422 17.53 -18.16 -4.29
CA ARG A 422 17.41 -19.61 -4.05
C ARG A 422 18.76 -20.31 -3.89
N GLY A 423 19.73 -19.66 -3.25
CA GLY A 423 21.07 -20.19 -3.02
C GLY A 423 21.99 -20.19 -4.25
N ARG A 424 21.61 -19.50 -5.33
CA ARG A 424 22.43 -19.34 -6.54
C ARG A 424 22.79 -17.87 -6.72
N VAL A 425 24.05 -17.59 -7.01
CA VAL A 425 24.48 -16.26 -7.45
C VAL A 425 23.81 -15.98 -8.80
N VAL A 426 23.00 -14.92 -8.85
CA VAL A 426 22.26 -14.51 -10.05
C VAL A 426 22.76 -13.18 -10.60
N CYS A 427 23.47 -12.40 -9.79
CA CYS A 427 24.14 -11.17 -10.20
C CYS A 427 25.43 -11.05 -9.42
N GLU A 428 26.54 -10.74 -10.09
CA GLU A 428 27.83 -10.47 -9.46
C GLU A 428 28.60 -9.45 -10.31
N ASN A 429 29.14 -8.41 -9.67
CA ASN A 429 29.94 -7.36 -10.32
C ASN A 429 29.24 -6.74 -11.55
N GLY A 430 27.91 -6.56 -11.47
CA GLY A 430 27.09 -5.99 -12.55
C GLY A 430 26.72 -6.97 -13.67
N VAL A 431 27.21 -8.22 -13.63
CA VAL A 431 26.90 -9.24 -14.63
C VAL A 431 25.73 -10.12 -14.17
N PHE A 432 24.71 -10.25 -15.01
CA PHE A 432 23.57 -11.14 -14.78
C PHE A 432 23.85 -12.55 -15.23
N MET A 433 23.47 -13.52 -14.40
CA MET A 433 23.69 -14.94 -14.68
C MET A 433 22.53 -15.78 -14.14
N CYS A 434 21.31 -15.59 -14.68
CA CYS A 434 20.16 -16.41 -14.30
C CYS A 434 19.31 -16.79 -15.50
N ALA A 435 18.93 -18.06 -15.59
CA ALA A 435 18.01 -18.54 -16.61
C ALA A 435 16.57 -18.11 -16.31
N GLU A 436 15.81 -17.81 -17.36
CA GLU A 436 14.36 -17.59 -17.28
C GLU A 436 13.65 -18.80 -16.66
N GLY A 437 12.62 -18.54 -15.85
CA GLY A 437 11.83 -19.58 -15.16
C GLY A 437 12.53 -20.24 -13.95
N SER A 438 13.71 -19.73 -13.56
CA SER A 438 14.39 -20.15 -12.33
C SER A 438 13.59 -19.78 -11.08
N GLY A 439 12.83 -18.68 -11.14
CA GLY A 439 11.91 -18.25 -10.11
C GLY A 439 10.74 -19.21 -9.90
N LYS A 440 10.15 -19.18 -8.70
CA LYS A 440 8.97 -20.00 -8.37
C LYS A 440 7.84 -19.16 -7.80
N PHE A 441 6.61 -19.53 -8.17
CA PHE A 441 5.43 -19.00 -7.51
C PHE A 441 5.38 -19.45 -6.04
N TYR A 442 5.14 -18.53 -5.12
CA TYR A 442 4.93 -18.80 -3.71
C TYR A 442 3.45 -18.72 -3.35
N PRO A 443 2.83 -19.85 -2.99
CA PRO A 443 1.52 -19.85 -2.35
C PRO A 443 1.60 -19.09 -1.02
N LEU A 444 0.78 -18.06 -0.88
CA LEU A 444 0.67 -17.26 0.32
C LEU A 444 -0.45 -17.81 1.20
N ARG A 445 -0.11 -18.22 2.43
CA ARG A 445 -1.09 -18.68 3.41
C ARG A 445 -1.89 -17.51 3.98
N THR A 446 -3.17 -17.73 4.27
CA THR A 446 -4.04 -16.74 4.93
C THR A 446 -3.80 -16.67 6.43
N PHE A 447 -4.49 -15.73 7.07
CA PHE A 447 -4.37 -15.39 8.48
C PHE A 447 -2.91 -15.10 8.89
N PRO A 448 -2.20 -14.15 8.24
CA PRO A 448 -0.89 -13.72 8.71
C PRO A 448 -0.98 -13.27 10.16
N ASP A 449 -0.22 -13.94 11.05
CA ASP A 449 -0.20 -13.65 12.49
C ASP A 449 0.07 -12.17 12.76
N PHE A 450 0.95 -11.55 11.98
CA PHE A 450 1.31 -10.14 12.08
C PHE A 450 0.10 -9.20 11.99
N LEU A 451 -0.93 -9.58 11.21
CA LEU A 451 -2.16 -8.80 11.05
C LEU A 451 -3.29 -9.32 11.94
N TYR A 452 -3.52 -10.63 11.93
CA TYR A 452 -4.73 -11.25 12.45
C TYR A 452 -4.66 -11.65 13.92
N LYS A 453 -3.47 -11.86 14.51
CA LYS A 453 -3.35 -12.30 15.90
C LYS A 453 -3.99 -11.32 16.89
N LYS A 454 -3.82 -10.01 16.65
CA LYS A 454 -4.48 -8.95 17.43
C LYS A 454 -5.97 -8.81 17.12
N MET A 455 -6.39 -9.13 15.90
CA MET A 455 -7.80 -9.06 15.49
C MET A 455 -8.65 -10.06 16.25
N VAL A 456 -8.14 -11.28 16.47
CA VAL A 456 -8.81 -12.31 17.27
C VAL A 456 -9.13 -11.80 18.68
N GLN A 457 -8.19 -11.11 19.33
CA GLN A 457 -8.43 -10.55 20.66
C GLN A 457 -9.37 -9.34 20.61
N ARG A 458 -9.21 -8.47 19.61
CA ARG A 458 -10.08 -7.31 19.42
C ARG A 458 -11.54 -7.72 19.27
N GLU A 459 -11.83 -8.76 18.50
CA GLU A 459 -13.19 -9.27 18.29
C GLU A 459 -13.82 -9.79 19.59
N LYS A 460 -13.05 -10.48 20.43
CA LYS A 460 -13.50 -10.91 21.76
C LYS A 460 -13.80 -9.72 22.69
N CYS A 461 -12.93 -8.72 22.73
CA CYS A 461 -13.07 -7.57 23.62
C CYS A 461 -14.15 -6.57 23.18
N GLN A 462 -14.46 -6.51 21.88
CA GLN A 462 -15.44 -5.57 21.30
C GLN A 462 -16.80 -6.22 21.00
N ALA A 463 -17.07 -7.41 21.55
CA ALA A 463 -18.35 -8.07 21.40
C ALA A 463 -19.47 -7.18 21.98
N LEU A 464 -20.42 -6.79 21.13
CA LEU A 464 -21.57 -5.99 21.54
C LEU A 464 -22.46 -6.82 22.47
N LYS A 465 -22.85 -6.23 23.60
CA LYS A 465 -23.78 -6.83 24.56
C LYS A 465 -25.12 -6.12 24.44
N ALA A 466 -26.18 -6.89 24.18
CA ALA A 466 -27.52 -6.36 24.27
C ALA A 466 -27.82 -5.95 25.72
N VAL A 467 -28.50 -4.82 25.90
CA VAL A 467 -29.05 -4.46 27.21
C VAL A 467 -30.33 -5.25 27.37
N GLU A 468 -30.37 -6.13 28.38
CA GLU A 468 -31.58 -6.86 28.74
C GLU A 468 -32.62 -5.88 29.29
N ARG A 469 -33.80 -5.88 28.68
CA ARG A 469 -34.94 -5.05 29.08
C ARG A 469 -36.18 -5.92 29.12
N ALA A 470 -37.11 -5.62 30.02
CA ALA A 470 -38.45 -6.18 29.93
C ALA A 470 -39.07 -5.82 28.56
N PRO A 471 -39.86 -6.72 27.95
CA PRO A 471 -40.62 -6.38 26.75
C PRO A 471 -41.46 -5.13 26.98
N TYR A 472 -41.50 -4.25 25.97
CA TYR A 472 -42.35 -3.06 26.04
C TYR A 472 -43.82 -3.46 26.04
N VAL A 473 -44.56 -3.05 27.08
CA VAL A 473 -45.99 -3.37 27.27
C VAL A 473 -46.91 -2.14 27.09
N GLY A 474 -46.35 -0.99 26.70
CA GLY A 474 -47.15 0.21 26.46
C GLY A 474 -47.83 0.22 25.09
N ASP A 475 -48.71 1.19 24.89
CA ASP A 475 -49.42 1.38 23.62
C ASP A 475 -48.48 1.86 22.51
N VAL A 476 -48.64 1.31 21.30
CA VAL A 476 -47.89 1.72 20.11
C VAL A 476 -48.80 2.50 19.17
N ALA A 477 -48.42 3.73 18.83
CA ALA A 477 -49.19 4.54 17.88
C ALA A 477 -49.19 3.91 16.48
N MET A 478 -50.36 3.80 15.87
CA MET A 478 -50.51 3.33 14.49
C MET A 478 -50.16 4.44 13.50
N VAL A 479 -48.94 4.43 12.98
CA VAL A 479 -48.49 5.33 11.91
C VAL A 479 -48.69 4.65 10.55
N HIS A 480 -49.60 5.16 9.74
CA HIS A 480 -49.80 4.69 8.37
C HIS A 480 -48.64 5.18 7.50
N ASN A 481 -47.67 4.29 7.23
CA ASN A 481 -46.54 4.60 6.38
C ASN A 481 -46.95 4.46 4.91
N SER A 482 -47.22 5.58 4.23
CA SER A 482 -47.64 5.61 2.81
C SER A 482 -46.60 5.07 1.80
N GLY A 483 -45.41 4.64 2.27
CA GLY A 483 -44.29 4.19 1.44
C GLY A 483 -43.92 2.69 1.52
N LYS A 484 -44.63 1.86 2.28
CA LYS A 484 -44.38 0.40 2.31
C LYS A 484 -45.60 -0.37 1.81
N LYS A 485 -45.56 -0.78 0.54
CA LYS A 485 -46.33 -1.95 0.10
C LYS A 485 -45.74 -3.17 0.83
N GLU A 486 -46.47 -3.70 1.79
CA GLU A 486 -46.18 -5.02 2.34
C GLU A 486 -46.25 -6.05 1.21
N ALA A 487 -45.20 -6.84 1.06
CA ALA A 487 -45.22 -7.99 0.17
C ALA A 487 -46.06 -9.09 0.83
N GLY A 488 -47.36 -9.08 0.55
CA GLY A 488 -48.25 -10.21 0.81
C GLY A 488 -48.02 -11.35 -0.21
N PRO A 489 -48.40 -12.59 0.12
CA PRO A 489 -48.26 -13.74 -0.76
C PRO A 489 -49.13 -13.56 -2.01
N ALA A 490 -48.65 -14.10 -3.13
CA ALA A 490 -49.35 -14.10 -4.40
C ALA A 490 -50.61 -14.96 -4.31
N ASP A 491 -51.79 -14.35 -4.44
CA ASP A 491 -52.96 -14.96 -5.08
C ASP A 491 -54.08 -13.92 -5.30
N GLY A 492 -54.65 -13.96 -6.52
CA GLY A 492 -56.08 -13.74 -6.75
C GLY A 492 -56.63 -12.31 -6.87
N ASP A 493 -56.96 -11.93 -8.10
CA ASP A 493 -58.06 -11.05 -8.52
C ASP A 493 -58.03 -9.53 -8.24
N THR A 494 -57.60 -8.81 -9.29
CA THR A 494 -57.99 -7.43 -9.60
C THR A 494 -59.50 -7.28 -9.79
N PRO A 495 -60.08 -6.18 -9.26
CA PRO A 495 -61.01 -5.38 -10.05
C PRO A 495 -60.50 -3.94 -10.22
N THR A 496 -60.47 -3.51 -11.48
CA THR A 496 -60.23 -2.15 -11.95
C THR A 496 -61.18 -1.14 -11.29
N ARG A 497 -60.62 -0.06 -10.70
CA ARG A 497 -61.35 1.19 -10.45
C ARG A 497 -60.64 2.38 -11.12
N PRO A 498 -61.38 3.38 -11.64
CA PRO A 498 -60.86 4.34 -12.60
C PRO A 498 -59.89 5.35 -11.99
N CYS A 499 -58.97 5.81 -12.84
CA CYS A 499 -57.96 6.82 -12.56
C CYS A 499 -58.62 8.19 -12.28
N THR A 500 -58.57 8.67 -11.04
CA THR A 500 -58.74 10.10 -10.74
C THR A 500 -57.38 10.78 -10.81
N ARG A 501 -57.11 11.44 -11.93
CA ARG A 501 -56.13 12.54 -11.97
C ARG A 501 -56.69 13.66 -11.09
N HIS A 502 -55.86 14.24 -10.22
CA HIS A 502 -55.59 15.68 -10.22
C HIS A 502 -54.31 15.97 -9.45
N GLY A 503 -53.57 16.95 -9.97
CA GLY A 503 -52.19 17.26 -9.64
C GLY A 503 -51.94 17.71 -8.21
N GLY A 504 -50.68 17.55 -7.82
CA GLY A 504 -50.14 18.00 -6.56
C GLY A 504 -48.65 17.64 -6.50
N MET A 505 -47.85 18.29 -7.35
CA MET A 505 -46.42 18.40 -7.12
C MET A 505 -46.26 19.10 -5.77
N ARG A 506 -45.83 18.38 -4.73
CA ARG A 506 -45.44 19.03 -3.48
C ARG A 506 -44.06 19.63 -3.67
N ASP A 507 -44.04 20.94 -3.83
CA ASP A 507 -42.85 21.75 -3.64
C ASP A 507 -42.48 21.73 -2.15
N LEU A 508 -41.24 21.37 -1.84
CA LEU A 508 -40.74 21.17 -0.46
C LEU A 508 -40.20 22.47 0.17
N HIS A 509 -40.32 23.61 -0.53
CA HIS A 509 -39.78 24.89 -0.08
C HIS A 509 -40.82 25.91 0.45
N GLU A 510 -42.11 25.60 0.47
CA GLU A 510 -43.12 26.47 1.11
C GLU A 510 -43.68 25.85 2.39
N SER A 511 -43.09 26.21 3.54
CA SER A 511 -43.69 25.95 4.85
C SER A 511 -44.72 27.03 5.19
N SER A 512 -46.00 26.68 5.27
CA SER A 512 -47.04 27.57 5.81
C SER A 512 -47.15 27.41 7.34
N PHE A 513 -46.14 27.88 8.08
CA PHE A 513 -46.33 28.18 9.50
C PHE A 513 -46.89 29.60 9.61
N SER A 514 -48.21 29.72 9.76
CA SER A 514 -48.85 30.96 10.18
C SER A 514 -49.19 30.85 11.67
N LEU A 515 -48.52 31.63 12.51
CA LEU A 515 -48.89 31.80 13.92
C LEU A 515 -50.03 32.84 14.00
N SER A 516 -51.25 32.42 13.67
CA SER A 516 -52.45 33.20 13.95
C SER A 516 -53.23 32.54 15.09
N GLY A 517 -53.04 33.07 16.30
CA GLY A 517 -53.74 32.67 17.52
C GLY A 517 -53.13 33.38 18.73
N THR A 518 -53.96 33.87 19.64
CA THR A 518 -53.55 34.48 20.90
C THR A 518 -52.68 33.50 21.71
N GLN A 519 -51.48 33.92 22.10
CA GLN A 519 -50.60 33.13 22.95
C GLN A 519 -50.94 33.37 24.43
N VAL A 520 -50.67 32.37 25.27
CA VAL A 520 -50.97 32.34 26.72
C VAL A 520 -50.35 33.54 27.47
N ASP A 521 -49.38 34.19 26.86
CA ASP A 521 -48.47 35.16 27.44
C ASP A 521 -48.79 36.60 27.00
N ASP A 522 -49.75 36.79 26.09
CA ASP A 522 -50.05 38.09 25.44
C ASP A 522 -50.57 39.15 26.42
N HIS A 523 -50.99 38.75 27.62
CA HIS A 523 -51.46 39.64 28.68
C HIS A 523 -50.35 40.09 29.66
N ILE A 524 -49.10 39.66 29.47
CA ILE A 524 -47.99 40.03 30.34
C ILE A 524 -47.22 41.22 29.73
N PRO A 525 -47.16 42.39 30.39
CA PRO A 525 -46.41 43.54 29.89
C PRO A 525 -44.93 43.19 29.69
N LYS A 526 -44.41 43.37 28.47
CA LYS A 526 -42.99 43.14 28.16
C LYS A 526 -42.11 44.09 28.99
N ARG A 527 -41.23 43.55 29.82
CA ARG A 527 -40.14 44.33 30.45
C ARG A 527 -39.23 44.90 29.36
N SER A 528 -38.86 46.17 29.48
CA SER A 528 -37.88 46.82 28.63
C SER A 528 -36.54 46.07 28.70
N SER A 529 -36.07 45.56 27.55
CA SER A 529 -34.77 44.91 27.44
C SER A 529 -33.68 45.99 27.42
N ALA A 530 -32.91 46.10 28.50
CA ALA A 530 -31.67 46.86 28.50
C ALA A 530 -30.62 46.11 27.67
N ARG A 531 -30.06 46.77 26.66
CA ARG A 531 -28.99 46.24 25.81
C ARG A 531 -27.70 46.21 26.63
N ILE A 532 -27.24 45.03 27.04
CA ILE A 532 -25.95 44.88 27.71
C ILE A 532 -24.84 44.95 26.66
N LEU A 533 -24.20 46.12 26.56
CA LEU A 533 -22.91 46.29 25.91
C LEU A 533 -21.82 45.98 26.94
N ALA A 534 -20.98 44.99 26.63
CA ALA A 534 -19.83 44.47 27.40
C ALA A 534 -20.12 43.53 28.58
N PRO A 535 -19.97 42.19 28.40
CA PRO A 535 -19.76 41.28 29.53
C PRO A 535 -18.36 41.48 30.13
N PRO A 536 -18.21 41.45 31.47
CA PRO A 536 -16.93 41.69 32.14
C PRO A 536 -16.07 40.41 32.14
N GLY A 537 -14.89 40.47 31.50
CA GLY A 537 -13.84 39.47 31.72
C GLY A 537 -12.91 39.20 30.53
N GLY A 538 -11.84 39.99 30.41
CA GLY A 538 -10.55 39.51 29.86
C GLY A 538 -10.24 39.87 28.40
N ARG A 539 -9.38 40.89 28.22
CA ARG A 539 -8.70 41.23 26.96
C ARG A 539 -7.67 40.15 26.60
N SER A 540 -7.68 39.67 25.35
CA SER A 540 -6.49 39.05 24.74
C SER A 540 -5.78 40.10 23.87
N SER A 541 -4.64 40.59 24.35
CA SER A 541 -3.73 41.45 23.62
C SER A 541 -2.87 40.65 22.64
N GLY A 542 -2.91 41.04 21.36
CA GLY A 542 -1.76 41.22 20.46
C GLY A 542 -0.86 40.02 20.09
N ILE A 543 -1.00 39.61 18.82
CA ILE A 543 0.05 39.49 17.76
C ILE A 543 1.40 38.85 18.15
N TRP A 544 1.70 37.68 17.57
CA TRP A 544 2.73 37.44 16.54
C TRP A 544 2.40 36.17 15.75
#